data_AF-A0A329TD51-F1
#
_entry.id   AF-A0A329TD51-F1
#
_cell.length_a   1.000
_cell.length_b   1.000
_cell.length_c   1.000
_cell.angle_alpha   90.00
_cell.angle_beta   90.00
_cell.angle_gamma   90.00
#
_symmetry.space_group_name_H-M   'P 1'
#
loop_
_entity.id
_entity.type
_entity.pdbx_description
1 polymer ?
#
loop_
_entity_poly.entity_id
_entity_poly.type
_entity_poly.pdbx_seq_one_letter_code
_entity_poly.pdbx_strand_id
1 'polypeptide(L)'
;MTLAKKITTAAALAAALLAGTAPKAAAQCPYTVGPLGRYIAPAIVQGMTATDDGAVEVWCSDALDGDDWYFLADAETDLRIYDRVDLVVDANGTPEDFSDDKVIDALYCHGCTED
;
A
#
# COMPACT_ATOMS: atom_id res chain seq x y z
N MET A 1 23.15 68.00 14.36
CA MET A 1 23.82 66.91 15.10
C MET A 1 23.38 65.61 14.50
N THR A 2 24.29 64.94 13.81
CA THR A 2 24.19 63.55 13.35
C THR A 2 24.28 62.62 14.56
N LEU A 3 23.38 61.63 14.64
CA LEU A 3 23.66 60.40 15.38
C LEU A 3 23.18 59.22 14.54
N ALA A 4 24.17 58.46 14.08
CA ALA A 4 24.03 57.22 13.33
C ALA A 4 23.55 56.06 14.24
N LYS A 5 23.28 54.90 13.59
CA LYS A 5 23.26 53.52 14.14
C LYS A 5 21.84 53.07 14.51
N LYS A 6 21.28 51.99 13.94
CA LYS A 6 21.85 50.66 13.69
C LYS A 6 21.04 49.97 12.57
N ILE A 7 21.74 49.38 11.61
CA ILE A 7 21.21 48.29 10.79
C ILE A 7 20.99 47.11 11.73
N THR A 8 19.77 46.61 11.83
CA THR A 8 19.48 45.31 12.43
C THR A 8 18.69 44.48 11.42
N THR A 9 19.42 43.52 10.90
CA THR A 9 19.09 42.42 9.99
C THR A 9 17.97 41.51 10.53
N ALA A 10 17.36 40.79 9.58
CA ALA A 10 16.64 39.52 9.69
C ALA A 10 15.15 39.56 10.06
N ALA A 11 14.32 39.45 9.01
CA ALA A 11 13.14 38.58 9.02
C ALA A 11 13.00 37.95 7.63
N ALA A 12 13.96 37.09 7.27
CA ALA A 12 13.72 36.04 6.29
C ALA A 12 13.30 34.78 7.06
N LEU A 13 12.44 33.98 6.45
CA LEU A 13 11.79 32.74 6.93
C LEU A 13 10.47 32.90 7.70
N ALA A 14 9.38 32.96 6.94
CA ALA A 14 8.08 32.41 7.35
C ALA A 14 7.42 31.57 6.22
N ALA A 15 8.22 30.93 5.37
CA ALA A 15 7.73 30.01 4.33
C ALA A 15 7.94 28.52 4.70
N ALA A 16 8.54 28.22 5.85
CA ALA A 16 8.84 26.85 6.27
C ALA A 16 7.75 26.21 7.16
N LEU A 17 6.67 26.92 7.49
CA LEU A 17 5.59 26.42 8.36
C LEU A 17 4.43 25.74 7.62
N LEU A 18 4.55 25.54 6.30
CA LEU A 18 3.54 24.84 5.50
C LEU A 18 4.09 23.60 4.77
N ALA A 19 5.36 23.26 4.97
CA ALA A 19 6.01 22.12 4.33
C ALA A 19 6.40 21.00 5.32
N GLY A 20 5.91 21.05 6.56
CA GLY A 20 6.20 20.05 7.59
C GLY A 20 4.92 19.55 8.23
N THR A 21 4.64 18.27 8.00
CA THR A 21 3.73 17.41 8.78
C THR A 21 2.25 17.81 8.80
N ALA A 22 1.58 17.80 7.64
CA ALA A 22 0.36 17.00 7.69
C ALA A 22 0.86 15.55 7.85
N PRO A 23 0.55 14.81 8.93
CA PRO A 23 0.63 13.37 8.79
C PRO A 23 -0.18 13.08 7.53
N LYS A 24 0.45 12.49 6.52
CA LYS A 24 -0.33 11.70 5.57
C LYS A 24 -1.03 10.74 6.52
N ALA A 25 -2.31 10.99 6.79
CA ALA A 25 -3.10 10.06 7.56
C ALA A 25 -2.79 8.74 6.90
N ALA A 26 -2.06 7.86 7.60
CA ALA A 26 -1.91 6.49 7.17
C ALA A 26 -3.33 6.11 6.80
N ALA A 27 -3.55 5.75 5.54
CA ALA A 27 -4.89 5.39 5.15
C ALA A 27 -5.28 4.29 6.15
N GLN A 28 -6.42 4.49 6.79
CA GLN A 28 -6.73 3.68 7.95
C GLN A 28 -7.00 2.28 7.41
N CYS A 29 -6.23 1.28 7.86
CA CYS A 29 -6.38 -0.09 7.37
C CYS A 29 -7.85 -0.49 7.56
N PRO A 30 -8.59 -0.77 6.47
CA PRO A 30 -10.02 -1.06 6.59
C PRO A 30 -10.26 -2.47 7.17
N TYR A 31 -9.18 -3.21 7.41
CA TYR A 31 -9.20 -4.59 7.87
C TYR A 31 -8.91 -4.70 9.37
N THR A 32 -9.60 -5.62 10.02
CA THR A 32 -9.26 -6.02 11.39
C THR A 32 -8.13 -7.04 11.36
N VAL A 33 -6.98 -6.68 11.92
CA VAL A 33 -5.83 -7.58 12.03
C VAL A 33 -6.13 -8.69 13.05
N GLY A 34 -5.98 -9.94 12.61
CA GLY A 34 -6.18 -11.12 13.44
C GLY A 34 -5.03 -11.37 14.44
N PRO A 35 -5.19 -12.34 15.35
CA PRO A 35 -4.23 -12.61 16.43
C PRO A 35 -2.83 -13.05 15.95
N LEU A 36 -2.70 -13.44 14.69
CA LEU A 36 -1.41 -13.79 14.07
C LEU A 36 -0.74 -12.60 13.36
N GLY A 37 -1.25 -11.38 13.53
CA GLY A 37 -0.75 -10.21 12.83
C GLY A 37 -1.08 -10.21 11.34
N ARG A 38 -2.19 -10.86 10.94
CA ARG A 38 -2.58 -11.02 9.54
C ARG A 38 -4.02 -10.61 9.30
N TYR A 39 -4.32 -10.16 8.10
CA TYR A 39 -5.68 -9.90 7.64
C TYR A 39 -5.89 -10.40 6.22
N ILE A 40 -7.16 -10.42 5.81
CA ILE A 40 -7.58 -10.82 4.46
C ILE A 40 -8.06 -9.58 3.73
N ALA A 41 -7.46 -9.30 2.57
CA ALA A 41 -7.83 -8.22 1.68
C ALA A 41 -8.42 -8.79 0.38
N PRO A 42 -9.74 -8.70 0.15
CA PRO A 42 -10.33 -9.08 -1.13
C PRO A 42 -9.83 -8.14 -2.22
N ALA A 43 -9.36 -8.68 -3.33
CA ALA A 43 -8.80 -7.92 -4.44
C ALA A 43 -9.20 -8.49 -5.80
N ILE A 44 -9.02 -7.68 -6.84
CA ILE A 44 -9.25 -8.07 -8.24
C ILE A 44 -7.92 -8.01 -8.99
N VAL A 45 -7.56 -9.10 -9.67
CA VAL A 45 -6.38 -9.15 -10.51
C VAL A 45 -6.51 -8.14 -11.65
N GLN A 46 -5.59 -7.19 -11.75
CA GLN A 46 -5.53 -6.18 -12.81
C GLN A 46 -4.51 -6.50 -13.89
N GLY A 47 -3.44 -7.21 -13.55
CA GLY A 47 -2.34 -7.46 -14.47
C GLY A 47 -1.48 -8.65 -14.07
N MET A 48 -0.79 -9.22 -15.05
CA MET A 48 0.12 -10.34 -14.85
C MET A 48 1.32 -10.13 -15.77
N THR A 49 2.52 -10.15 -15.21
CA THR A 49 3.77 -9.94 -15.95
C THR A 49 4.73 -11.09 -15.67
N ALA A 50 5.15 -11.81 -16.71
CA ALA A 50 6.17 -12.85 -16.57
C ALA A 50 7.54 -12.23 -16.26
N THR A 51 8.27 -12.85 -15.33
CA THR A 51 9.64 -12.48 -14.96
C THR A 51 10.66 -13.39 -15.65
N ASP A 52 11.92 -12.97 -15.72
CA ASP A 52 12.99 -13.70 -16.40
C ASP A 52 13.35 -15.05 -15.75
N ASP A 53 12.97 -15.26 -14.49
CA ASP A 53 13.18 -16.49 -13.72
C ASP A 53 12.00 -17.48 -13.77
N GLY A 54 10.97 -17.18 -14.58
CA GLY A 54 9.83 -18.06 -14.79
C GLY A 54 8.70 -17.91 -13.76
N ALA A 55 8.79 -16.92 -12.86
CA ALA A 55 7.66 -16.50 -12.04
C ALA A 55 6.75 -15.53 -12.83
N VAL A 56 5.59 -15.23 -12.25
CA VAL A 56 4.63 -14.25 -12.76
C VAL A 56 4.31 -13.28 -11.62
N GLU A 57 4.58 -12.01 -11.85
CA GLU A 57 4.15 -10.93 -10.96
C GLU A 57 2.68 -10.63 -11.23
N VAL A 58 1.84 -10.89 -10.24
CA VAL A 58 0.39 -10.69 -10.29
C VAL A 58 0.07 -9.39 -9.57
N TRP A 59 -0.50 -8.43 -10.30
CA TRP A 59 -0.93 -7.14 -9.79
C TRP A 59 -2.43 -7.17 -9.51
N CYS A 60 -2.81 -6.74 -8.32
CA CYS A 60 -4.19 -6.75 -7.83
C CYS A 60 -4.55 -5.37 -7.27
N SER A 61 -5.79 -4.95 -7.45
CA SER A 61 -6.32 -3.78 -6.74
C SER A 61 -7.31 -4.27 -5.69
N ASP A 62 -7.12 -3.82 -4.46
CA ASP A 62 -8.00 -4.06 -3.34
C ASP A 62 -9.44 -3.63 -3.66
N ALA A 63 -10.42 -4.46 -3.32
CA ALA A 63 -11.82 -4.24 -3.68
C ALA A 63 -12.53 -3.23 -2.78
N LEU A 64 -11.95 -2.88 -1.63
CA LEU A 64 -12.54 -2.00 -0.62
C LEU A 64 -11.93 -0.60 -0.67
N ASP A 65 -10.61 -0.48 -0.67
CA ASP A 65 -9.90 0.82 -0.67
C ASP A 65 -9.25 1.18 -2.02
N GLY A 66 -9.06 0.19 -2.90
CA GLY A 66 -8.44 0.39 -4.21
C GLY A 66 -6.92 0.48 -4.19
N ASP A 67 -6.26 0.16 -3.07
CA ASP A 67 -4.81 0.09 -3.01
C ASP A 67 -4.26 -1.07 -3.84
N ASP A 68 -3.11 -0.84 -4.47
CA ASP A 68 -2.49 -1.80 -5.36
C ASP A 68 -1.52 -2.71 -4.61
N TRP A 69 -1.70 -4.01 -4.82
CA TRP A 69 -0.89 -5.08 -4.25
C TRP A 69 -0.28 -5.92 -5.35
N TYR A 70 0.82 -6.63 -5.02
CA TYR A 70 1.36 -7.65 -5.90
C TYR A 70 1.84 -8.87 -5.12
N PHE A 71 1.86 -10.02 -5.79
CA PHE A 71 2.53 -11.23 -5.32
C PHE A 71 3.14 -12.00 -6.50
N LEU A 72 4.02 -12.95 -6.19
CA LEU A 72 4.63 -13.83 -7.19
C LEU A 72 3.86 -15.14 -7.24
N ALA A 73 3.43 -15.52 -8.44
CA ALA A 73 2.90 -16.84 -8.77
C ALA A 73 3.91 -17.59 -9.65
N ASP A 74 3.75 -18.90 -9.76
CA ASP A 74 4.45 -19.66 -10.80
C ASP A 74 3.71 -19.53 -12.15
N ALA A 75 4.38 -19.95 -13.23
CA ALA A 75 3.81 -19.92 -14.58
C ALA A 75 2.70 -20.98 -14.82
N GLU A 76 2.47 -21.90 -13.88
CA GLU A 76 1.46 -22.97 -13.97
C GLU A 76 0.16 -22.61 -13.23
N THR A 77 0.17 -21.52 -12.45
CA THR A 77 -0.95 -21.00 -11.69
C THR A 77 -2.07 -20.57 -12.65
N ASP A 78 -3.22 -21.26 -12.59
CA ASP A 78 -4.43 -20.92 -13.36
C ASP A 78 -5.14 -19.72 -12.73
N LEU A 79 -4.60 -18.54 -12.97
CA LEU A 79 -5.12 -17.25 -12.54
C LEU A 79 -5.28 -16.35 -13.77
N ARG A 80 -6.34 -15.55 -13.81
CA ARG A 80 -6.63 -14.65 -14.93
C ARG A 80 -6.84 -13.23 -14.45
N ILE A 81 -6.59 -12.29 -15.37
CA ILE A 81 -6.99 -10.90 -15.18
C ILE A 81 -8.51 -10.86 -14.96
N TYR A 82 -8.92 -10.08 -13.97
CA TYR A 82 -10.27 -9.94 -13.41
C TYR A 82 -10.76 -11.10 -12.54
N ASP A 83 -9.95 -12.11 -12.25
CA ASP A 83 -10.29 -13.07 -11.20
C ASP A 83 -10.31 -12.36 -9.83
N ARG A 84 -11.18 -12.84 -8.95
CA ARG A 84 -11.20 -12.46 -7.54
C ARG A 84 -10.14 -13.25 -6.79
N VAL A 85 -9.44 -12.57 -5.91
CA VAL A 85 -8.47 -13.17 -4.99
C VAL A 85 -8.70 -12.63 -3.59
N ASP A 86 -8.47 -13.46 -2.58
CA ASP A 86 -8.37 -13.05 -1.19
C ASP A 86 -6.88 -13.04 -0.82
N LEU A 87 -6.30 -11.85 -0.68
CA LEU A 87 -4.90 -11.68 -0.32
C LEU A 87 -4.74 -11.91 1.19
N VAL A 88 -3.79 -12.76 1.56
CA VAL A 88 -3.36 -12.89 2.96
C VAL A 88 -2.22 -11.91 3.17
N VAL A 89 -2.44 -10.93 4.03
CA VAL A 89 -1.49 -9.84 4.27
C VAL A 89 -0.94 -9.92 5.69
N ASP A 90 0.38 -9.80 5.82
CA ASP A 90 1.08 -9.61 7.09
C ASP A 90 1.10 -8.12 7.42
N ALA A 91 0.52 -7.77 8.57
CA ALA A 91 0.42 -6.41 9.09
C ALA A 91 1.73 -5.92 9.73
N ASN A 92 2.82 -6.71 9.65
CA ASN A 92 4.19 -6.35 10.03
C ASN A 92 4.37 -5.75 11.46
N GLY A 93 3.43 -6.04 12.37
CA GLY A 93 3.41 -5.47 13.73
C GLY A 93 2.89 -4.03 13.82
N THR A 94 2.37 -3.49 12.73
CA THR A 94 1.86 -2.12 12.53
C THR A 94 0.38 -2.15 12.11
N PRO A 95 -0.54 -2.70 12.93
CA PRO A 95 -1.94 -2.94 12.52
C PRO A 95 -2.76 -1.69 12.15
N GLU A 96 -2.25 -0.49 12.44
CA GLU A 96 -2.88 0.79 12.12
C GLU A 96 -2.16 1.54 10.96
N ASP A 97 -1.12 0.94 10.37
CA ASP A 97 -0.29 1.51 9.32
C ASP A 97 0.09 0.42 8.31
N PHE A 98 -0.55 0.43 7.14
CA PHE A 98 -0.31 -0.60 6.12
C PHE A 98 0.88 -0.31 5.21
N SER A 99 1.65 0.76 5.44
CA SER A 99 2.70 1.18 4.52
C SER A 99 3.87 0.19 4.40
N ASP A 100 4.00 -0.72 5.37
CA ASP A 100 5.01 -1.77 5.43
C ASP A 100 4.44 -3.19 5.41
N ASP A 101 3.14 -3.31 5.10
CA ASP A 101 2.43 -4.57 4.98
C ASP A 101 2.85 -5.35 3.74
N LYS A 102 2.70 -6.67 3.79
CA LYS A 102 3.16 -7.57 2.71
C LYS A 102 2.16 -8.67 2.44
N VAL A 103 1.84 -8.86 1.16
CA VAL A 103 1.14 -10.07 0.72
C VAL A 103 2.06 -11.27 0.97
N ILE A 104 1.58 -12.23 1.74
CA ILE A 104 2.30 -13.46 2.07
C ILE A 104 1.69 -14.70 1.42
N ASP A 105 0.42 -14.61 1.00
CA ASP A 105 -0.28 -15.67 0.28
C ASP A 105 -1.49 -15.10 -0.47
N ALA A 106 -2.04 -15.86 -1.41
CA ALA A 106 -3.25 -15.50 -2.15
C ALA A 106 -4.17 -16.72 -2.30
N LEU A 107 -5.41 -16.59 -1.84
CA LEU A 107 -6.44 -17.58 -2.05
C LEU A 107 -7.25 -17.19 -3.28
N TYR A 108 -7.41 -18.10 -4.23
CA TYR A 108 -8.14 -17.84 -5.46
C TYR A 108 -8.87 -19.09 -5.93
N CYS A 109 -9.96 -18.90 -6.67
CA CYS A 109 -10.56 -19.99 -7.44
C CYS A 109 -11.00 -19.48 -8.80
N HIS A 110 -10.37 -20.01 -9.85
CA HIS A 110 -10.83 -19.81 -11.21
C HIS A 110 -12.00 -20.76 -11.50
N GLY A 111 -13.19 -20.20 -11.77
CA GLY A 111 -14.35 -20.99 -12.19
C GLY A 111 -15.16 -21.67 -11.07
N CYS A 112 -14.86 -21.40 -9.80
CA CYS A 112 -15.84 -21.62 -8.75
C CYS A 112 -16.96 -20.58 -8.95
N THR A 113 -18.13 -20.99 -9.44
CA THR A 113 -19.30 -20.11 -9.38
C THR A 113 -19.65 -19.89 -7.92
N GLU A 114 -19.87 -18.63 -7.53
CA GLU A 114 -20.56 -18.30 -6.28
C GLU A 114 -22.03 -18.71 -6.45
N ASP A 115 -22.32 -20.00 -6.27
CA ASP A 115 -23.69 -20.52 -6.20
C ASP A 115 -24.36 -20.14 -4.86
#